data_AF-A0A7W8N829-F1
#
_entry.id   AF-A0A7W8N829-F1
#
_cell.length_a   1.000
_cell.length_b   1.000
_cell.length_c   1.000
_cell.angle_alpha   90.00
_cell.angle_beta   90.00
_cell.angle_gamma   90.00
#
_symmetry.space_group_name_H-M   'P 1'
#
loop_
_entity.id
_entity.type
_entity.pdbx_description
1 polymer ?
#
loop_
_entity_poly.entity_id
_entity_poly.type
_entity_poly.pdbx_seq_one_letter_code
_entity_poly.pdbx_strand_id
1 'polypeptide(L)'
;MQEHFHFTTDKAKIQKQYVAIFFFVSAQLSQIQCYLQRRNRHLVKQEDAVIMAIHLLGKLLGFSSERAWHRFVTGNLFTDGHFL
;
A
#
# COMPACT_ATOMS: atom_id res chain seq x y z
N MET A 1 0.49 -21.87 14.09
CA MET A 1 -0.16 -21.46 12.82
C MET A 1 0.92 -20.82 11.96
N GLN A 2 1.46 -21.57 11.00
CA GLN A 2 2.55 -21.12 10.14
C GLN A 2 1.91 -20.29 9.03
N GLU A 3 2.04 -18.97 9.10
CA GLU A 3 1.62 -18.10 8.00
C GLU A 3 2.53 -18.44 6.81
N HIS A 4 2.02 -19.22 5.86
CA HIS A 4 2.70 -19.46 4.60
C HIS A 4 2.71 -18.15 3.83
N PHE A 5 3.75 -17.35 4.05
CA PHE A 5 4.05 -16.19 3.22
C PHE A 5 4.38 -16.73 1.83
N HIS A 6 3.38 -16.79 0.96
CA HIS A 6 3.63 -16.83 -0.48
C HIS A 6 4.24 -15.49 -0.87
N PHE A 7 5.53 -15.33 -0.59
CA PHE A 7 6.37 -14.34 -1.25
C PHE A 7 6.23 -14.64 -2.74
N THR A 8 5.41 -13.84 -3.42
CA THR A 8 5.45 -13.78 -4.87
C THR A 8 6.87 -13.33 -5.20
N THR A 9 7.66 -14.27 -5.71
CA THR A 9 9.11 -14.11 -5.96
C THR A 9 9.40 -13.01 -6.99
N ASP A 10 8.38 -12.54 -7.69
CA ASP A 10 8.48 -11.51 -8.72
C ASP A 10 8.09 -10.11 -8.19
N LYS A 11 9.11 -9.39 -7.71
CA LYS A 11 9.00 -8.00 -7.26
C LYS A 11 8.46 -7.08 -8.35
N ALA A 12 8.80 -7.30 -9.62
CA ALA A 12 8.32 -6.47 -10.73
C ALA A 12 6.81 -6.64 -10.95
N LYS A 13 6.28 -7.86 -10.77
CA LYS A 13 4.83 -8.11 -10.79
C LYS A 13 4.11 -7.36 -9.67
N ILE A 14 4.64 -7.38 -8.45
CA ILE A 14 4.08 -6.65 -7.31
C ILE A 14 4.10 -5.14 -7.57
N GLN A 15 5.22 -4.60 -8.05
CA GLN A 15 5.35 -3.20 -8.39
C GLN A 15 4.36 -2.79 -9.49
N LYS A 16 4.20 -3.61 -10.53
CA LYS A 16 3.22 -3.36 -11.60
C LYS A 16 1.78 -3.33 -11.07
N GLN A 17 1.43 -4.24 -10.15
CA GLN A 17 0.12 -4.24 -9.49
C GLN A 17 -0.05 -3.00 -8.61
N TYR A 18 0.96 -2.64 -7.82
CA TYR A 18 0.97 -1.43 -7.02
C TYR A 18 0.72 -0.19 -7.88
N VAL A 19 1.46 -0.02 -8.97
CA VAL A 19 1.32 1.14 -9.88
C VAL A 19 -0.11 1.20 -10.46
N ALA A 20 -0.68 0.07 -10.87
CA ALA A 20 -2.04 0.02 -11.39
C ALA A 20 -3.08 0.44 -10.35
N ILE A 21 -2.95 -0.06 -9.11
CA ILE A 21 -3.82 0.31 -7.99
C ILE A 21 -3.62 1.78 -7.63
N PHE A 22 -2.39 2.26 -7.58
CA PHE A 22 -2.07 3.64 -7.26
C PHE A 22 -2.69 4.60 -8.27
N PHE A 23 -2.59 4.31 -9.57
CA PHE A 23 -3.23 5.10 -10.61
C PHE A 23 -4.76 5.15 -10.43
N PHE A 24 -5.37 3.99 -10.18
CA PHE A 24 -6.81 3.89 -9.92
C PHE A 24 -7.21 4.71 -8.68
N VAL A 25 -6.52 4.54 -7.55
CA VAL A 25 -6.78 5.27 -6.31
C VAL A 25 -6.64 6.77 -6.52
N SER A 26 -5.55 7.22 -7.15
CA SER A 26 -5.31 8.64 -7.41
C SER A 26 -6.43 9.28 -8.25
N ALA A 27 -6.92 8.57 -9.27
CA ALA A 27 -8.05 9.02 -10.07
C ALA A 27 -9.33 9.17 -9.23
N GLN A 28 -9.63 8.20 -8.36
CA GLN A 28 -10.82 8.21 -7.51
C GLN A 28 -10.70 9.16 -6.31
N LEU A 29 -9.48 9.40 -5.81
CA LEU A 29 -9.24 10.17 -4.59
C LEU A 29 -9.76 11.60 -4.74
N SER A 30 -9.58 12.19 -5.91
CA SER A 30 -10.10 13.53 -6.23
C SER A 30 -11.61 13.66 -6.03
N GLN A 31 -12.36 12.58 -6.24
CA GLN A 31 -13.82 12.55 -6.10
C GLN A 31 -14.27 12.42 -4.65
N ILE A 32 -13.45 11.80 -3.79
CA ILE A 32 -13.78 11.55 -2.38
C ILE A 32 -13.03 12.46 -1.42
N GLN A 33 -12.11 13.31 -1.92
CA GLN A 33 -11.19 14.10 -1.10
C GLN A 33 -11.91 15.00 -0.09
N CYS A 34 -13.07 15.55 -0.45
CA CYS A 34 -13.89 16.39 0.43
C CYS A 34 -14.44 15.63 1.65
N TYR A 35 -14.54 14.30 1.57
CA TYR A 35 -15.02 13.43 2.66
C TYR A 35 -13.89 12.85 3.51
N LEU A 36 -12.62 12.99 3.10
CA LEU A 36 -11.48 12.44 3.83
C LEU A 36 -11.17 13.26 5.08
N GLN A 37 -11.40 12.68 6.26
CA GLN A 37 -11.08 13.26 7.56
C GLN A 37 -9.83 12.64 8.18
N ARG A 38 -8.69 12.76 7.48
CA ARG A 38 -7.42 12.27 8.02
C ARG A 38 -6.98 13.11 9.21
N ARG A 39 -6.77 12.46 10.37
CA ARG A 39 -6.21 13.07 11.57
C ARG A 39 -4.71 13.33 11.40
N ASN A 40 -4.16 14.29 12.14
CA ASN A 40 -2.72 14.60 12.15
C ASN A 40 -2.12 14.88 10.76
N ARG A 41 -2.88 15.58 9.89
CA ARG A 41 -2.42 15.95 8.53
C ARG A 41 -1.08 16.72 8.51
N HIS A 42 -0.75 17.41 9.60
CA HIS A 42 0.52 18.14 9.74
C HIS A 42 1.73 17.23 10.03
N LEU A 43 1.52 15.98 10.46
CA LEU A 43 2.58 14.98 10.69
C LEU A 43 2.68 13.96 9.54
N VAL A 44 2.11 14.30 8.37
CA VAL A 44 1.99 13.37 7.26
C VAL A 44 3.36 13.05 6.67
N LYS A 45 3.72 11.76 6.72
CA LYS A 45 4.91 11.22 6.09
C LYS A 45 4.65 10.66 4.69
N GLN A 46 3.38 10.42 4.33
CA GLN A 46 2.95 9.73 3.11
C GLN A 46 1.57 10.21 2.67
N GLU A 47 1.38 10.43 1.38
CA GLU A 47 0.12 10.90 0.80
C GLU A 47 -1.05 9.91 1.00
N ASP A 48 -2.28 10.42 1.01
CA ASP A 48 -3.49 9.62 1.18
C ASP A 48 -3.61 8.55 0.08
N ALA A 49 -3.27 8.91 -1.17
CA ALA A 49 -3.27 7.99 -2.31
C ALA A 49 -2.32 6.80 -2.08
N VAL A 50 -1.10 7.08 -1.59
CA VAL A 50 -0.09 6.05 -1.32
C VAL A 50 -0.57 5.10 -0.23
N ILE A 51 -1.08 5.63 0.88
CA ILE A 51 -1.58 4.80 2.00
C ILE A 51 -2.74 3.91 1.55
N MET A 52 -3.68 4.47 0.79
CA MET A 52 -4.84 3.73 0.28
C MET A 52 -4.43 2.65 -0.71
N ALA A 53 -3.56 2.98 -1.67
CA ALA A 53 -3.08 2.03 -2.69
C ALA A 53 -2.34 0.85 -2.07
N ILE A 54 -1.47 1.14 -1.11
CA ILE A 54 -0.72 0.14 -0.35
C ILE A 54 -1.70 -0.74 0.41
N HIS A 55 -2.63 -0.16 1.18
CA HIS A 55 -3.60 -0.95 1.94
C HIS A 55 -4.49 -1.85 1.07
N LEU A 56 -4.94 -1.37 -0.10
CA LEU A 56 -5.71 -2.16 -1.06
C LEU A 56 -4.90 -3.32 -1.64
N LEU A 57 -3.64 -3.09 -1.99
CA LEU A 57 -2.73 -4.15 -2.44
C LEU A 57 -2.59 -5.24 -1.38
N GLY A 58 -2.41 -4.86 -0.11
CA GLY A 58 -2.33 -5.82 0.99
C GLY A 58 -3.58 -6.70 1.12
N LYS A 59 -4.78 -6.10 0.98
CA LYS A 59 -6.04 -6.85 0.98
C LYS A 59 -6.15 -7.80 -0.21
N LEU A 60 -5.77 -7.35 -1.41
CA LEU A 60 -5.81 -8.17 -2.63
C LEU A 60 -4.83 -9.34 -2.60
N LEU A 61 -3.71 -9.19 -1.89
CA LEU A 61 -2.73 -10.25 -1.65
C LEU A 61 -3.14 -11.19 -0.50
N GLY A 62 -4.27 -10.95 0.16
CA GLY A 62 -4.80 -11.82 1.21
C GLY A 62 -4.13 -11.67 2.58
N PHE A 63 -3.42 -10.56 2.84
CA PHE A 63 -2.84 -10.32 4.16
C PHE A 63 -3.94 -10.08 5.20
N SER A 64 -3.99 -10.97 6.20
CA SER A 64 -4.88 -10.85 7.36
C SER A 64 -4.18 -10.31 8.62
N SER A 65 -2.85 -10.28 8.62
CA SER A 65 -2.01 -9.86 9.74
C SER A 65 -1.29 -8.54 9.41
N GLU A 66 -1.46 -7.52 10.27
CA GLU A 66 -0.79 -6.22 10.11
C GLU A 66 0.74 -6.37 10.12
N ARG A 67 1.26 -7.27 10.97
CA ARG A 67 2.69 -7.57 11.03
C ARG A 67 3.19 -8.22 9.74
N ALA A 68 2.43 -9.19 9.22
CA ALA A 68 2.75 -9.87 7.96
C ALA A 68 2.79 -8.88 6.80
N TRP A 69 1.78 -8.03 6.74
CA TRP A 69 1.65 -6.95 5.78
C TRP A 69 2.81 -5.95 5.86
N HIS A 70 3.11 -5.44 7.06
CA HIS A 70 4.19 -4.48 7.25
C HIS A 70 5.52 -5.01 6.75
N ARG A 71 5.89 -6.26 7.10
CA ARG A 71 7.13 -6.90 6.63
C ARG A 71 7.19 -7.02 5.11
N PHE A 72 6.07 -7.40 4.48
CA PHE A 72 5.99 -7.48 3.03
C PHE A 72 6.23 -6.12 2.36
N VAL A 73 5.56 -5.09 2.86
CA VAL A 73 5.67 -3.72 2.36
C VAL A 73 7.10 -3.19 2.49
N THR A 74 7.73 -3.34 3.66
CA THR A 74 9.10 -2.86 3.88
C THR A 74 10.10 -3.57 2.98
N GLY A 75 9.93 -4.86 2.72
CA GLY A 75 10.86 -5.65 1.89
C GLY A 75 10.69 -5.45 0.38
N ASN A 76 9.51 -5.03 -0.10
CA ASN A 76 9.19 -5.04 -1.53
C ASN A 76 8.86 -3.66 -2.12
N LEU A 77 8.29 -2.76 -1.32
CA LEU A 77 7.73 -1.49 -1.79
C LEU A 77 8.42 -0.26 -1.20
N PHE A 78 9.31 -0.44 -0.22
CA PHE A 78 10.10 0.65 0.38
C PHE A 78 11.53 0.64 -0.17
N THR A 79 12.01 1.81 -0.55
CA THR A 79 13.43 2.09 -0.84
C THR A 79 13.82 3.41 -0.17
N ASP A 80 14.91 3.40 0.60
CA ASP A 80 15.50 4.60 1.22
C ASP A 80 14.52 5.46 2.05
N GLY A 81 13.59 4.82 2.76
CA GLY A 81 12.63 5.53 3.62
C GLY A 81 11.43 6.14 2.88
N HIS A 82 11.28 5.87 1.57
CA HIS A 82 10.13 6.24 0.77
C HIS A 82 9.49 5.02 0.10
N PHE A 83 8.20 5.13 -0.19
CA PHE A 83 7.52 4.16 -1.06
C PHE A 83 7.95 4.38 -2.51
N LEU A 84 8.15 3.29 -3.23
CA LEU A 84 8.35 3.27 -4.68
C LEU A 84 7.14 3.84 -5.43
#